data_AF-A0A3B0V4N6-F1
#
_entry.id   AF-A0A3B0V4N6-F1
#
_cell.length_a   1.000
_cell.length_b   1.000
_cell.length_c   1.000
_cell.angle_alpha   90.00
_cell.angle_beta   90.00
_cell.angle_gamma   90.00
#
_symmetry.space_group_name_H-M   'P 1'
#
loop_
_entity.id
_entity.type
_entity.pdbx_description
1 polymer ?
#
loop_
_entity_poly.entity_id
_entity_poly.type
_entity_poly.pdbx_seq_one_letter_code
_entity_poly.pdbx_strand_id
1 'polypeptide(L)'
;MTVSADIKIVLAEDAVTMRKIEVKTLKKLGFENVMQANNGKEAVAVIEENNGVDLIISDWNMPEMGGDELAIWLRGQEKFKEIPFLMATGQSDRGQAEKALSHGANALIAKPFTPDELRDKINEVMGEGGKEDEIAAGPQMGASGKVKLRVAHIQITDHLVLGVLKHWIDKGQVTPENFELETHCLTGWNPVQSGLEKGTVDAACILAPIAMDLYNYGVPVKLVLFAHRSGSIFVRSTQGNYQPPYPDFFKQRTVLIPHKMSIHHMLVHMFFEGIGLKASLHKGDDIDVNLEIVAPINMPPFLKDNANAAGFMVAEPIGTKSIAAGIAEQQFLSNQLWQNHPCCVVTVRDDFSAAHKEAVYEFTDLLVKAGKYIAERPETAAEIAVNFLDPNGKLGLKVPVLKNVLTDPQGIKTSDLYPSKEDLDKMQHYMHDSMEVGGLVDLDKFIDTQYADAACAGMPRTSSALNLTPEVLEGILRPLTEQRDAGAKAMLEQEGRYLTFMLNKQEFGINIFKIREIIKMMELVQVHQAPSYAKGVINLRDKVIPVIDMRAKLGMPEVDYTDRSCIIIVETNAFGGGTKQVGLAVDAVSEVISFKSADIDDPPRLGAAIDTNYILGMAKTDDSVKILLDIDRAINY
;
A
#
# COMPACT_ATOMS: atom_id res chain seq x y z
N MET A 1 29.52 -2.73 8.56
CA MET A 1 29.72 -3.88 7.65
C MET A 1 28.46 -4.72 7.74
N THR A 2 28.04 -5.37 6.66
CA THR A 2 26.77 -6.12 6.57
C THR A 2 27.01 -7.59 6.83
N VAL A 3 26.12 -8.23 7.60
CA VAL A 3 26.13 -9.67 7.89
C VAL A 3 26.29 -10.48 6.61
N SER A 4 27.13 -11.51 6.66
CA SER A 4 27.39 -12.39 5.49
C SER A 4 26.09 -12.96 4.94
N ALA A 5 25.94 -12.92 3.61
CA ALA A 5 24.79 -13.49 2.90
C ALA A 5 24.69 -15.03 3.02
N ASP A 6 25.76 -15.70 3.42
CA ASP A 6 25.86 -17.17 3.46
C ASP A 6 25.40 -17.80 4.79
N ILE A 7 24.85 -16.99 5.72
CA ILE A 7 24.36 -17.51 7.00
C ILE A 7 23.16 -18.44 6.82
N LYS A 8 23.08 -19.47 7.65
CA LYS A 8 21.98 -20.44 7.67
C LYS A 8 20.89 -19.99 8.64
N ILE A 9 19.73 -19.66 8.11
CA ILE A 9 18.59 -19.14 8.86
C ILE A 9 17.52 -20.23 8.98
N VAL A 10 17.01 -20.49 10.18
CA VAL A 10 15.76 -21.24 10.39
C VAL A 10 14.64 -20.22 10.57
N LEU A 11 13.62 -20.29 9.72
CA LEU A 11 12.40 -19.49 9.79
C LEU A 11 11.21 -20.37 10.18
N ALA A 12 10.66 -20.15 11.37
CA ALA A 12 9.47 -20.85 11.88
C ALA A 12 8.24 -19.92 11.84
N GLU A 13 7.25 -20.26 11.02
CA GLU A 13 6.03 -19.45 10.79
C GLU A 13 4.89 -20.37 10.32
N ASP A 14 3.72 -20.32 10.96
CA ASP A 14 2.61 -21.25 10.71
C ASP A 14 1.78 -20.86 9.48
N ALA A 15 1.68 -19.55 9.18
CA ALA A 15 0.94 -19.05 8.05
C ALA A 15 1.76 -19.20 6.76
N VAL A 16 1.40 -20.18 5.94
CA VAL A 16 2.09 -20.51 4.67
C VAL A 16 2.35 -19.29 3.78
N THR A 17 1.38 -18.37 3.67
CA THR A 17 1.51 -17.14 2.86
C THR A 17 2.51 -16.18 3.50
N MET A 18 2.42 -15.95 4.81
CA MET A 18 3.36 -15.07 5.53
C MET A 18 4.78 -15.63 5.44
N ARG A 19 4.97 -16.92 5.68
CA ARG A 19 6.27 -17.59 5.54
C ARG A 19 6.86 -17.40 4.14
N LYS A 20 6.05 -17.50 3.08
CA LYS A 20 6.50 -17.23 1.71
C LYS A 20 6.94 -15.77 1.52
N ILE A 21 6.23 -14.81 2.10
CA ILE A 21 6.57 -13.38 2.05
C ILE A 21 7.88 -13.11 2.80
N GLU A 22 8.05 -13.71 3.97
CA GLU A 22 9.25 -13.59 4.80
C GLU A 22 10.47 -14.23 4.13
N VAL A 23 10.34 -15.45 3.58
CA VAL A 23 11.40 -16.10 2.78
C VAL A 23 11.79 -15.23 1.59
N LYS A 24 10.81 -14.70 0.85
CA LYS A 24 11.07 -13.81 -0.29
C LYS A 24 11.77 -12.52 0.15
N THR A 25 11.42 -12.02 1.34
CA THR A 25 12.07 -10.87 1.95
C THR A 25 13.53 -11.16 2.31
N LEU A 26 13.80 -12.27 3.01
CA LEU A 26 15.16 -12.72 3.33
C LEU A 26 16.02 -12.91 2.07
N LYS A 27 15.48 -13.53 1.02
CA LYS A 27 16.19 -13.68 -0.26
C LYS A 27 16.49 -12.36 -0.96
N LYS A 28 15.56 -11.40 -0.91
CA LYS A 28 15.81 -10.04 -1.43
C LYS A 28 16.93 -9.32 -0.67
N LEU A 29 17.16 -9.68 0.59
CA LEU A 29 18.28 -9.16 1.39
C LEU A 29 19.60 -9.87 1.11
N GLY A 30 19.59 -10.93 0.30
CA GLY A 30 20.76 -11.73 -0.06
C GLY A 30 20.90 -13.03 0.74
N PHE A 31 20.02 -13.32 1.70
CA PHE A 31 20.07 -14.57 2.47
C PHE A 31 19.43 -15.71 1.67
N GLU A 32 20.27 -16.59 1.13
CA GLU A 32 19.81 -17.72 0.29
C GLU A 32 19.54 -19.00 1.10
N ASN A 33 20.23 -19.18 2.24
CA ASN A 33 20.19 -20.40 3.04
C ASN A 33 19.07 -20.35 4.11
N VAL A 34 17.81 -20.27 3.67
CA VAL A 34 16.63 -20.20 4.57
C VAL A 34 15.93 -21.56 4.65
N MET A 35 16.04 -22.22 5.80
CA MET A 35 15.31 -23.42 6.17
C MET A 35 13.97 -23.03 6.81
N GLN A 36 12.89 -23.74 6.47
CA GLN A 36 11.52 -23.38 6.87
C GLN A 36 10.93 -24.43 7.81
N ALA A 37 10.15 -23.98 8.78
CA ALA A 37 9.35 -24.81 9.68
C ALA A 37 7.93 -24.22 9.84
N ASN A 38 6.92 -25.07 9.99
CA ASN A 38 5.53 -24.67 10.21
C ASN A 38 5.20 -24.44 11.69
N ASN A 39 6.04 -24.91 12.61
CA ASN A 39 5.88 -24.74 14.05
C ASN A 39 7.22 -24.97 14.78
N GLY A 40 7.23 -24.76 16.11
CA GLY A 40 8.43 -24.94 16.92
C GLY A 40 8.98 -26.37 16.93
N LYS A 41 8.13 -27.41 16.84
CA LYS A 41 8.62 -28.80 16.81
C LYS A 41 9.34 -29.14 15.51
N GLU A 42 8.80 -28.69 14.38
CA GLU A 42 9.48 -28.81 13.10
C GLU A 42 10.79 -28.00 13.11
N ALA A 43 10.80 -26.82 13.73
CA ALA A 43 12.01 -26.01 13.87
C ALA A 43 13.08 -26.76 14.68
N VAL A 44 12.71 -27.44 15.76
CA VAL A 44 13.61 -28.32 16.53
C VAL A 44 14.24 -29.39 15.63
N ALA A 45 13.42 -30.12 14.86
CA ALA A 45 13.92 -31.16 13.96
C ALA A 45 14.90 -30.58 12.92
N VAL A 46 14.57 -29.43 12.33
CA VAL A 46 15.44 -28.72 11.38
C VAL A 46 16.76 -28.30 12.03
N ILE A 47 16.74 -27.77 13.26
CA ILE A 47 17.94 -27.35 14.00
C ILE A 47 18.83 -28.56 14.35
N GLU A 48 18.24 -29.69 14.72
CA GLU A 48 18.98 -30.91 15.07
C GLU A 48 19.63 -31.58 13.84
N GLU A 49 18.90 -31.62 12.72
CA GLU A 49 19.37 -32.22 11.45
C GLU A 49 20.46 -31.38 10.76
N ASN A 50 20.47 -30.06 10.98
CA ASN A 50 21.38 -29.15 10.29
C ASN A 50 22.46 -28.60 11.23
N ASN A 51 23.71 -29.05 11.04
CA ASN A 51 24.84 -28.44 11.72
C ASN A 51 25.11 -27.01 11.21
N GLY A 52 25.31 -26.09 12.15
CA GLY A 52 25.72 -24.71 11.90
C GLY A 52 24.59 -23.76 11.52
N VAL A 53 23.44 -23.84 12.20
CA VAL A 53 22.43 -22.78 12.15
C VAL A 53 23.00 -21.53 12.79
N ASP A 54 22.94 -20.40 12.07
CA ASP A 54 23.53 -19.13 12.49
C ASP A 54 22.50 -18.17 13.09
N LEU A 55 21.22 -18.34 12.73
CA LEU A 55 20.12 -17.49 13.21
C LEU A 55 18.80 -18.26 13.19
N ILE A 56 17.97 -18.05 14.20
CA ILE A 56 16.57 -18.48 14.21
C ILE A 56 15.68 -17.24 14.20
N ILE A 57 14.71 -17.23 13.29
CA ILE A 57 13.61 -16.27 13.24
C ILE A 57 12.32 -17.07 13.46
N SER A 58 11.56 -16.73 14.50
CA SER A 58 10.37 -17.50 14.86
C SER A 58 9.19 -16.59 15.09
N ASP A 59 8.03 -16.95 14.55
CA ASP A 59 6.76 -16.46 15.05
C ASP A 59 6.57 -16.87 16.52
N TRP A 60 5.84 -16.04 17.26
CA TRP A 60 5.43 -16.33 18.62
C TRP A 60 4.33 -17.39 18.67
N ASN A 61 3.24 -17.20 17.91
CA ASN A 61 2.02 -18.00 18.05
C ASN A 61 1.93 -19.07 16.97
N MET A 62 2.57 -20.21 17.22
CA MET A 62 2.51 -21.36 16.32
C MET A 62 1.76 -22.54 16.98
N PRO A 63 1.08 -23.40 16.20
CA PRO A 63 0.47 -24.62 16.73
C PRO A 63 1.55 -25.58 17.24
N GLU A 64 1.17 -26.50 18.12
CA GLU A 64 2.03 -27.55 18.72
C GLU A 64 3.19 -27.10 19.61
N MET A 65 3.97 -26.09 19.20
CA MET A 65 5.03 -25.47 19.97
C MET A 65 5.19 -24.02 19.50
N GLY A 66 5.00 -23.08 20.42
CA GLY A 66 5.16 -21.64 20.18
C GLY A 66 6.63 -21.21 20.05
N GLY A 67 6.86 -19.98 19.59
CA GLY A 67 8.20 -19.41 19.51
C GLY A 67 8.86 -19.20 20.87
N ASP A 68 8.06 -18.96 21.90
CA ASP A 68 8.52 -18.81 23.28
C ASP A 68 8.98 -20.14 23.88
N GLU A 69 8.22 -21.21 23.67
CA GLU A 69 8.60 -22.58 24.04
C GLU A 69 9.86 -23.02 23.28
N LEU A 70 9.95 -22.68 21.98
CA LEU A 70 11.13 -22.94 21.16
C LEU A 70 12.37 -22.21 21.69
N ALA A 71 12.24 -20.94 22.10
CA ALA A 71 13.34 -20.17 22.68
C ALA A 71 13.83 -20.78 24.01
N ILE A 72 12.90 -21.16 24.89
CA ILE A 72 13.22 -21.85 26.16
C ILE A 72 13.95 -23.16 25.88
N TRP A 73 13.43 -23.96 24.94
CA TRP A 73 14.06 -25.22 24.55
C TRP A 73 15.50 -24.98 24.05
N LEU A 74 15.68 -24.02 23.14
CA LEU A 74 16.98 -23.69 22.53
C LEU A 74 18.02 -23.32 23.59
N ARG A 75 17.65 -22.47 24.55
CA ARG A 75 18.52 -22.06 25.65
C ARG A 75 18.83 -23.20 26.63
N GLY A 76 17.97 -24.20 26.70
CA GLY A 76 18.21 -25.44 27.46
C GLY A 76 19.18 -26.40 26.79
N GLN A 77 19.52 -26.23 25.51
CA GLN A 77 20.43 -27.11 24.79
C GLN A 77 21.85 -26.56 24.76
N GLU A 78 22.81 -27.26 25.40
CA GLU A 78 24.21 -26.82 25.46
C GLU A 78 24.83 -26.57 24.07
N LYS A 79 24.40 -27.33 23.06
CA LYS A 79 24.85 -27.20 21.67
C LYS A 79 24.31 -25.95 20.96
N PHE A 80 23.12 -25.47 21.34
CA PHE A 80 22.36 -24.47 20.57
C PHE A 80 22.06 -23.19 21.33
N LYS A 81 22.36 -23.13 22.64
CA LYS A 81 22.01 -22.01 23.51
C LYS A 81 22.57 -20.66 23.10
N GLU A 82 23.65 -20.63 22.31
CA GLU A 82 24.26 -19.39 21.82
C GLU A 82 23.71 -18.95 20.45
N ILE A 83 22.87 -19.77 19.79
CA ILE A 83 22.32 -19.40 18.49
C ILE A 83 21.44 -18.15 18.67
N PRO A 84 21.73 -17.07 17.92
CA PRO A 84 20.92 -15.88 17.95
C PRO A 84 19.46 -16.17 17.56
N PHE A 85 18.52 -15.61 18.33
CA PHE A 85 17.09 -15.86 18.22
C PHE A 85 16.34 -14.53 18.09
N LEU A 86 15.78 -14.27 16.92
CA LEU A 86 14.94 -13.13 16.64
C LEU A 86 13.47 -13.55 16.72
N MET A 87 12.75 -13.00 17.71
CA MET A 87 11.34 -13.30 17.88
C MET A 87 10.48 -12.35 17.03
N ALA A 88 9.68 -12.90 16.13
CA ALA A 88 8.67 -12.17 15.37
C ALA A 88 7.34 -12.18 16.16
N THR A 89 6.87 -11.00 16.59
CA THR A 89 5.67 -10.87 17.44
C THR A 89 4.58 -10.03 16.78
N GLY A 90 3.32 -10.25 17.13
CA GLY A 90 2.24 -9.35 16.75
C GLY A 90 2.37 -7.97 17.43
N GLN A 91 2.01 -6.91 16.72
CA GLN A 91 2.22 -5.49 17.07
C GLN A 91 1.78 -5.00 18.47
N SER A 92 0.99 -5.75 19.23
CA SER A 92 0.26 -5.20 20.38
C SER A 92 0.49 -5.90 21.70
N ASP A 93 1.54 -6.70 21.84
CA ASP A 93 1.75 -7.44 23.07
C ASP A 93 3.10 -7.09 23.69
N ARG A 94 3.19 -5.86 24.23
CA ARG A 94 4.35 -5.43 25.02
C ARG A 94 4.60 -6.38 26.21
N GLY A 95 3.56 -7.04 26.71
CA GLY A 95 3.67 -8.14 27.68
C GLY A 95 4.38 -9.38 27.11
N GLN A 96 4.17 -9.71 25.83
CA GLN A 96 4.98 -10.73 25.14
C GLN A 96 6.41 -10.25 24.90
N ALA A 97 6.65 -8.96 24.68
CA ALA A 97 8.01 -8.45 24.43
C ALA A 97 8.96 -8.67 25.61
N GLU A 98 8.52 -8.33 26.83
CA GLU A 98 9.30 -8.61 28.05
C GLU A 98 9.47 -10.13 28.27
N LYS A 99 8.41 -10.91 28.05
CA LYS A 99 8.46 -12.37 28.15
C LYS A 99 9.44 -12.98 27.15
N ALA A 100 9.47 -12.52 25.90
CA ALA A 100 10.36 -13.00 24.85
C ALA A 100 11.82 -12.91 25.27
N LEU A 101 12.23 -11.74 25.77
CA LEU A 101 13.58 -11.51 26.24
C LEU A 101 13.88 -12.38 27.47
N SER A 102 12.94 -12.50 28.41
CA SER A 102 13.10 -13.36 29.58
C SER A 102 13.20 -14.86 29.25
N HIS A 103 12.59 -15.29 28.15
CA HIS A 103 12.65 -16.65 27.60
C HIS A 103 13.86 -16.88 26.69
N GLY A 104 14.70 -15.85 26.52
CA GLY A 104 16.00 -15.95 25.88
C GLY A 104 16.06 -15.49 24.43
N ALA A 105 15.03 -14.84 23.88
CA ALA A 105 15.16 -14.15 22.59
C ALA A 105 16.21 -13.02 22.68
N ASN A 106 17.01 -12.85 21.63
CA ASN A 106 18.04 -11.80 21.57
C ASN A 106 17.43 -10.44 21.20
N ALA A 107 16.44 -10.44 20.31
CA ALA A 107 15.68 -9.25 19.97
C ALA A 107 14.27 -9.63 19.51
N LEU A 108 13.45 -8.61 19.32
CA LEU A 108 12.12 -8.72 18.76
C LEU A 108 12.00 -7.94 17.46
N ILE A 109 11.17 -8.47 16.55
CA ILE A 109 10.68 -7.75 15.38
C ILE A 109 9.16 -7.80 15.36
N ALA A 110 8.52 -6.65 15.19
CA ALA A 110 7.06 -6.56 15.15
C ALA A 110 6.55 -6.90 13.74
N LYS A 111 5.65 -7.87 13.63
CA LYS A 111 4.97 -8.25 12.39
C LYS A 111 3.78 -7.33 12.11
N PRO A 112 3.55 -6.95 10.84
CA PRO A 112 4.40 -7.21 9.67
C PRO A 112 5.64 -6.31 9.66
N PHE A 113 6.77 -6.84 9.17
CA PHE A 113 8.03 -6.10 9.04
C PHE A 113 8.47 -5.93 7.58
N THR A 114 9.31 -4.94 7.34
CA THR A 114 9.88 -4.67 6.02
C THR A 114 11.26 -5.31 5.83
N PRO A 115 11.76 -5.43 4.58
CA PRO A 115 13.11 -5.93 4.35
C PRO A 115 14.18 -5.12 5.10
N ASP A 116 14.03 -3.81 5.19
CA ASP A 116 15.00 -2.96 5.87
C ASP A 116 14.94 -3.18 7.40
N GLU A 117 13.74 -3.19 7.99
CA GLU A 117 13.56 -3.52 9.42
C GLU A 117 14.12 -4.91 9.79
N LEU A 118 13.88 -5.91 8.93
CA LEU A 118 14.40 -7.24 9.14
C LEU A 118 15.92 -7.27 9.04
N ARG A 119 16.51 -6.56 8.07
CA ARG A 119 17.96 -6.45 7.94
C ARG A 119 18.58 -5.83 9.19
N ASP A 120 18.00 -4.74 9.67
CA ASP A 120 18.52 -4.02 10.83
C ASP A 120 18.46 -4.88 12.09
N LYS A 121 17.34 -5.62 12.29
CA LYS A 121 17.22 -6.56 13.40
C LYS A 121 18.14 -7.78 13.29
N ILE A 122 18.38 -8.29 12.08
CA ILE A 122 19.38 -9.34 11.87
C ILE A 122 20.78 -8.81 12.24
N ASN A 123 21.16 -7.62 11.78
CA ASN A 123 22.47 -7.03 12.11
C ASN A 123 22.64 -6.79 13.62
N GLU A 124 21.60 -6.31 14.30
CA GLU A 124 21.56 -6.14 15.76
C GLU A 124 21.83 -7.46 16.49
N VAL A 125 21.08 -8.50 16.14
CA VAL A 125 21.13 -9.82 16.81
C VAL A 125 22.44 -10.57 16.51
N MET A 126 23.03 -10.37 15.34
CA MET A 126 24.29 -11.00 14.92
C MET A 126 25.54 -10.29 15.48
N GLY A 127 25.39 -9.24 16.29
CA GLY A 127 26.53 -8.54 16.92
C GLY A 127 27.34 -7.67 15.96
N GLU A 128 26.84 -7.45 14.74
CA GLU A 128 27.41 -6.52 13.74
C GLU A 128 26.71 -5.17 13.75
N GLY A 129 26.13 -4.78 14.89
CA GLY A 129 25.69 -3.42 15.14
C GLY A 129 26.85 -2.45 14.96
N GLY A 130 27.07 -1.99 13.72
CA GLY A 130 27.67 -0.69 13.51
C GLY A 130 26.93 0.26 14.42
N LYS A 131 27.67 1.13 15.11
CA LYS A 131 27.07 2.36 15.63
C LYS A 131 26.23 2.89 14.48
N GLU A 132 24.91 2.79 14.58
CA GLU A 132 24.04 3.66 13.82
C GLU A 132 24.64 5.06 14.04
N ASP A 133 24.67 5.90 13.02
CA ASP A 133 24.72 7.32 13.32
C ASP A 133 23.51 7.52 14.24
N GLU A 134 23.73 7.55 15.56
CA GLU A 134 22.67 7.64 16.55
C GLU A 134 21.88 8.87 16.14
N ILE A 135 20.69 8.68 15.57
CA ILE A 135 19.84 9.79 15.20
C ILE A 135 19.54 10.46 16.53
N ALA A 136 20.22 11.58 16.79
CA ALA A 136 20.26 12.11 18.14
C ALA A 136 18.83 12.41 18.61
N ALA A 137 18.51 11.85 19.78
CA ALA A 137 17.19 11.94 20.36
C ALA A 137 16.89 13.39 20.80
N GLY A 138 15.63 13.78 20.64
CA GLY A 138 15.13 15.08 21.07
C GLY A 138 15.46 16.23 20.10
N PRO A 139 15.02 17.47 20.42
CA PRO A 139 15.05 18.59 19.49
C PRO A 139 16.46 18.96 19.03
N GLN A 140 16.62 19.25 17.74
CA GLN A 140 17.90 19.60 17.14
C GLN A 140 17.84 20.96 16.45
N MET A 141 18.96 21.69 16.45
CA MET A 141 19.07 22.94 15.68
C MET A 141 19.58 22.66 14.26
N GLY A 142 18.99 23.38 13.31
CA GLY A 142 19.36 23.39 11.91
C GLY A 142 20.49 24.37 11.59
N ALA A 143 21.01 24.30 10.36
CA ALA A 143 22.11 25.15 9.93
C ALA A 143 21.72 26.63 9.84
N SER A 144 20.42 26.93 9.68
CA SER A 144 19.91 28.30 9.67
C SER A 144 19.71 28.89 11.07
N GLY A 145 20.01 28.14 12.13
CA GLY A 145 19.72 28.53 13.52
C GLY A 145 18.25 28.38 13.93
N LYS A 146 17.41 27.75 13.10
CA LYS A 146 16.03 27.35 13.43
C LYS A 146 16.02 25.93 13.99
N VAL A 147 14.98 25.53 14.71
CA VAL A 147 14.85 24.13 15.15
C VAL A 147 14.51 23.24 13.95
N LYS A 148 15.10 22.06 13.85
CA LYS A 148 14.66 21.03 12.91
C LYS A 148 13.40 20.38 13.45
N LEU A 149 12.35 20.35 12.64
CA LEU A 149 11.13 19.61 12.92
C LEU A 149 11.13 18.35 12.04
N ARG A 150 11.50 17.21 12.63
CA ARG A 150 11.49 15.90 11.95
C ARG A 150 10.11 15.27 12.10
N VAL A 151 9.42 15.06 10.98
CA VAL A 151 8.05 14.56 10.94
C VAL A 151 7.98 13.20 10.24
N ALA A 152 7.63 12.16 10.97
CA ALA A 152 7.39 10.83 10.39
C ALA A 152 6.02 10.74 9.70
N HIS A 153 5.96 10.02 8.59
CA HIS A 153 4.72 9.72 7.86
C HIS A 153 4.89 8.44 7.03
N ILE A 154 3.79 7.88 6.53
CA ILE A 154 3.79 6.77 5.54
C ILE A 154 3.15 7.20 4.20
N GLN A 155 3.14 6.29 3.22
CA GLN A 155 2.72 6.53 1.83
C GLN A 155 1.19 6.47 1.61
N ILE A 156 0.44 7.31 2.31
CA ILE A 156 -1.03 7.40 2.21
C ILE A 156 -1.52 8.86 2.10
N THR A 157 -2.70 9.05 1.48
CA THR A 157 -3.29 10.39 1.27
C THR A 157 -3.65 11.11 2.57
N ASP A 158 -3.88 10.37 3.65
CA ASP A 158 -4.09 10.87 5.01
C ASP A 158 -3.01 11.85 5.48
N HIS A 159 -1.81 11.75 4.91
CA HIS A 159 -0.65 12.57 5.27
C HIS A 159 -0.34 13.67 4.25
N LEU A 160 -1.22 13.87 3.25
CA LEU A 160 -0.97 14.79 2.14
C LEU A 160 -0.86 16.26 2.58
N VAL A 161 -1.46 16.64 3.72
CA VAL A 161 -1.28 17.98 4.31
C VAL A 161 0.19 18.29 4.58
N LEU A 162 0.96 17.30 5.06
CA LEU A 162 2.41 17.40 5.25
C LEU A 162 3.13 17.47 3.89
N GLY A 163 2.68 16.71 2.91
CA GLY A 163 3.25 16.70 1.56
C GLY A 163 3.10 18.01 0.81
N VAL A 164 1.93 18.64 0.92
CA VAL A 164 1.68 19.98 0.34
C VAL A 164 2.54 21.03 1.04
N LEU A 165 2.63 21.00 2.37
CA LEU A 165 3.52 21.89 3.11
C LEU A 165 4.98 21.71 2.68
N LYS A 166 5.47 20.47 2.62
CA LYS A 166 6.83 20.16 2.15
C LYS A 166 7.07 20.67 0.74
N HIS A 167 6.11 20.48 -0.16
CA HIS A 167 6.18 20.99 -1.53
C HIS A 167 6.28 22.52 -1.58
N TRP A 168 5.49 23.24 -0.80
CA TRP A 168 5.55 24.71 -0.72
C TRP A 168 6.91 25.20 -0.24
N ILE A 169 7.48 24.54 0.77
CA ILE A 169 8.81 24.86 1.29
C ILE A 169 9.89 24.61 0.24
N ASP A 170 9.88 23.43 -0.40
CA ASP A 170 10.88 23.06 -1.41
C ASP A 170 10.82 23.97 -2.65
N LYS A 171 9.64 24.51 -2.98
CA LYS A 171 9.45 25.47 -4.08
C LYS A 171 9.68 26.93 -3.66
N GLY A 172 10.02 27.21 -2.40
CA GLY A 172 10.19 28.56 -1.87
C GLY A 172 8.90 29.38 -1.85
N GLN A 173 7.74 28.74 -1.90
CA GLN A 173 6.42 29.39 -1.80
C GLN A 173 6.10 29.77 -0.35
N VAL A 174 6.64 29.02 0.61
CA VAL A 174 6.57 29.28 2.04
C VAL A 174 7.96 29.07 2.64
N THR A 175 8.39 29.96 3.52
CA THR A 175 9.63 29.80 4.29
C THR A 175 9.27 29.90 5.76
N PRO A 176 9.22 28.79 6.51
CA PRO A 176 8.86 28.84 7.92
C PRO A 176 9.84 29.70 8.71
N GLU A 177 9.38 30.51 9.64
CA GLU A 177 10.18 31.42 10.45
C GLU A 177 10.86 30.70 11.61
N ASN A 178 10.19 29.71 12.20
CA ASN A 178 10.61 29.10 13.46
C ASN A 178 11.25 27.71 13.32
N PHE A 179 11.09 27.04 12.16
CA PHE A 179 11.62 25.68 11.96
C PHE A 179 12.20 25.42 10.56
N GLU A 180 13.02 24.37 10.47
CA GLU A 180 13.42 23.68 9.24
C GLU A 180 12.64 22.35 9.16
N LEU A 181 11.90 22.10 8.08
CA LEU A 181 11.10 20.88 7.94
C LEU A 181 11.92 19.72 7.38
N GLU A 182 11.92 18.59 8.08
CA GLU A 182 12.48 17.32 7.61
C GLU A 182 11.39 16.24 7.68
N THR A 183 11.10 15.56 6.56
CA THR A 183 10.04 14.53 6.50
C THR A 183 10.63 13.15 6.35
N HIS A 184 10.20 12.20 7.19
CA HIS A 184 10.67 10.82 7.18
C HIS A 184 9.55 9.90 6.67
N CYS A 185 9.67 9.46 5.42
CA CYS A 185 8.70 8.59 4.76
C CYS A 185 9.01 7.12 5.11
N LEU A 186 8.29 6.59 6.10
CA LEU A 186 8.48 5.26 6.67
C LEU A 186 7.54 4.23 6.05
N THR A 187 7.93 2.97 6.11
CA THR A 187 7.30 1.84 5.42
C THR A 187 5.99 1.33 6.05
N GLY A 188 5.72 1.70 7.30
CA GLY A 188 4.57 1.23 8.07
C GLY A 188 4.46 1.93 9.41
N TRP A 189 3.54 1.46 10.24
CA TRP A 189 3.23 2.11 11.52
C TRP A 189 4.26 1.84 12.62
N ASN A 190 4.89 0.66 12.64
CA ASN A 190 5.87 0.31 13.69
C ASN A 190 7.10 1.21 13.68
N PRO A 191 7.71 1.53 12.51
CA PRO A 191 8.80 2.51 12.48
C PRO A 191 8.37 3.90 12.94
N VAL A 192 7.14 4.32 12.63
CA VAL A 192 6.61 5.62 13.08
C VAL A 192 6.50 5.65 14.60
N GLN A 193 5.94 4.58 15.22
CA GLN A 193 5.89 4.41 16.67
C GLN A 193 7.29 4.45 17.29
N SER A 194 8.21 3.63 16.78
CA SER A 194 9.57 3.55 17.30
C SER A 194 10.29 4.90 17.20
N GLY A 195 10.04 5.68 16.15
CA GLY A 195 10.62 7.00 16.01
C GLY A 195 10.16 7.98 17.09
N LEU A 196 8.85 7.99 17.36
CA LEU A 196 8.28 8.78 18.45
C LEU A 196 8.74 8.28 19.82
N GLU A 197 8.88 6.98 20.05
CA GLU A 197 9.35 6.42 21.32
C GLU A 197 10.80 6.82 21.62
N LYS A 198 11.69 6.58 20.66
CA LYS A 198 13.13 6.85 20.77
C LYS A 198 13.47 8.34 20.67
N GLY A 199 12.54 9.18 20.23
CA GLY A 199 12.77 10.61 20.01
C GLY A 199 13.65 10.91 18.80
N THR A 200 13.73 9.98 17.84
CA THR A 200 14.45 10.19 16.57
C THR A 200 13.64 11.05 15.58
N VAL A 201 12.33 11.20 15.83
CA VAL A 201 11.46 12.20 15.22
C VAL A 201 10.76 13.04 16.29
N ASP A 202 10.42 14.27 15.94
CA ASP A 202 9.83 15.25 16.86
C ASP A 202 8.29 15.27 16.76
N ALA A 203 7.77 14.87 15.60
CA ALA A 203 6.34 14.75 15.33
C ALA A 203 6.05 13.60 14.36
N ALA A 204 4.79 13.21 14.24
CA ALA A 204 4.34 12.25 13.25
C ALA A 204 2.90 12.50 12.81
N CYS A 205 2.61 12.19 11.53
CA CYS A 205 1.26 11.85 11.11
C CYS A 205 1.05 10.35 11.38
N ILE A 206 0.14 10.03 12.30
CA ILE A 206 0.00 8.69 12.87
C ILE A 206 -1.47 8.36 13.17
N LEU A 207 -1.85 7.08 13.16
CA LEU A 207 -3.19 6.66 13.56
C LEU A 207 -3.53 7.11 14.98
N ALA A 208 -4.73 7.67 15.19
CA ALA A 208 -5.16 8.15 16.51
C ALA A 208 -5.10 7.05 17.60
N PRO A 209 -5.56 5.80 17.36
CA PRO A 209 -5.41 4.73 18.34
C PRO A 209 -3.95 4.42 18.71
N ILE A 210 -3.02 4.53 17.75
CA ILE A 210 -1.60 4.34 18.04
C ILE A 210 -1.06 5.46 18.92
N ALA A 211 -1.40 6.72 18.62
CA ALA A 211 -0.96 7.84 19.42
C ALA A 211 -1.49 7.77 20.86
N MET A 212 -2.76 7.36 21.02
CA MET A 212 -3.38 7.08 22.32
C MET A 212 -2.67 5.95 23.07
N ASP A 213 -2.31 4.86 22.39
CA ASP A 213 -1.57 3.74 22.96
C ASP A 213 -0.18 4.17 23.45
N LEU A 214 0.58 4.89 22.61
CA LEU A 214 1.89 5.45 22.97
C LEU A 214 1.81 6.31 24.23
N TYR A 215 0.81 7.20 24.30
CA TYR A 215 0.58 8.06 25.46
C TYR A 215 0.27 7.25 26.74
N ASN A 216 -0.61 6.23 26.64
CA ASN A 216 -0.96 5.37 27.77
C ASN A 216 0.25 4.63 28.36
N TYR A 217 1.25 4.31 27.53
CA TYR A 217 2.48 3.70 28.00
C TYR A 217 3.59 4.70 28.35
N GLY A 218 3.25 5.98 28.53
CA GLY A 218 4.17 6.99 29.06
C GLY A 218 5.15 7.57 28.04
N VAL A 219 4.93 7.37 26.73
CA VAL A 219 5.66 8.11 25.71
C VAL A 219 5.20 9.57 25.77
N PRO A 220 6.11 10.55 25.87
CA PRO A 220 5.76 11.94 26.12
C PRO A 220 5.30 12.62 24.82
N VAL A 221 4.06 12.35 24.40
CA VAL A 221 3.46 12.86 23.16
C VAL A 221 2.07 13.46 23.38
N LYS A 222 1.72 14.44 22.53
CA LYS A 222 0.40 15.09 22.49
C LYS A 222 -0.16 15.11 21.09
N LEU A 223 -1.47 14.95 21.00
CA LEU A 223 -2.23 15.24 19.78
C LEU A 223 -2.43 16.75 19.69
N VAL A 224 -2.00 17.37 18.59
CA VAL A 224 -2.13 18.83 18.36
C VAL A 224 -3.10 19.19 17.24
N LEU A 225 -3.36 18.28 16.31
CA LEU A 225 -4.23 18.49 15.14
C LEU A 225 -4.72 17.15 14.58
N PHE A 226 -5.86 17.11 13.88
CA PHE A 226 -6.14 16.00 12.97
C PHE A 226 -5.31 16.16 11.69
N ALA A 227 -4.90 15.06 11.06
CA ALA A 227 -4.25 15.12 9.75
C ALA A 227 -5.29 15.18 8.62
N HIS A 228 -6.46 14.57 8.82
CA HIS A 228 -7.59 14.52 7.90
C HIS A 228 -8.83 13.95 8.61
N ARG A 229 -9.94 13.86 7.88
CA ARG A 229 -11.14 13.08 8.22
C ARG A 229 -11.50 12.13 7.07
N SER A 230 -12.11 10.99 7.38
CA SER A 230 -12.49 9.95 6.40
C SER A 230 -11.30 9.50 5.54
N GLY A 231 -11.52 8.91 4.35
CA GLY A 231 -10.43 8.59 3.41
C GLY A 231 -9.96 7.14 3.41
N SER A 232 -10.61 6.25 4.18
CA SER A 232 -10.37 4.81 4.12
C SER A 232 -11.36 4.10 3.21
N ILE A 233 -10.93 2.99 2.61
CA ILE A 233 -11.70 2.15 1.69
C ILE A 233 -11.59 0.69 2.13
N PHE A 234 -12.70 -0.05 2.03
CA PHE A 234 -12.70 -1.51 2.03
C PHE A 234 -12.80 -1.99 0.59
N VAL A 235 -11.86 -2.83 0.17
CA VAL A 235 -11.90 -3.50 -1.13
C VAL A 235 -12.02 -5.01 -0.95
N ARG A 236 -12.77 -5.65 -1.83
CA ARG A 236 -12.98 -7.10 -1.89
C ARG A 236 -12.14 -7.72 -3.01
N SER A 237 -11.64 -8.92 -2.80
CA SER A 237 -10.92 -9.69 -3.83
C SER A 237 -11.80 -9.92 -5.07
N THR A 238 -11.20 -9.82 -6.25
CA THR A 238 -11.79 -10.34 -7.50
C THR A 238 -11.74 -11.87 -7.58
N GLN A 239 -10.99 -12.52 -6.67
CA GLN A 239 -10.90 -13.98 -6.58
C GLN A 239 -12.03 -14.55 -5.71
N GLY A 240 -12.79 -15.47 -6.29
CA GLY A 240 -13.94 -16.11 -5.66
C GLY A 240 -15.26 -15.67 -6.27
N ASN A 241 -16.36 -16.32 -5.85
CA ASN A 241 -17.69 -16.04 -6.39
C ASN A 241 -18.49 -15.18 -5.40
N TYR A 242 -18.61 -13.88 -5.66
CA TYR A 242 -19.42 -12.98 -4.83
C TYR A 242 -20.88 -12.97 -5.29
N GLN A 243 -21.72 -13.73 -4.61
CA GLN A 243 -23.15 -13.89 -4.95
C GLN A 243 -23.98 -13.94 -3.67
N PRO A 244 -25.31 -13.68 -3.75
CA PRO A 244 -26.20 -13.87 -2.61
C PRO A 244 -26.18 -15.32 -2.07
N PRO A 245 -26.20 -15.51 -0.74
CA PRO A 245 -26.11 -14.48 0.30
C PRO A 245 -24.69 -13.91 0.42
N TYR A 246 -24.52 -12.61 0.21
CA TYR A 246 -23.21 -11.97 0.11
C TYR A 246 -22.26 -12.18 1.31
N PRO A 247 -22.74 -12.22 2.58
CA PRO A 247 -21.87 -12.50 3.73
C PRO A 247 -21.09 -13.82 3.60
N ASP A 248 -21.63 -14.83 2.90
CA ASP A 248 -20.97 -16.13 2.74
C ASP A 248 -19.64 -16.03 1.98
N PHE A 249 -19.43 -14.97 1.19
CA PHE A 249 -18.15 -14.76 0.53
C PHE A 249 -17.00 -14.56 1.53
N PHE A 250 -17.26 -14.02 2.72
CA PHE A 250 -16.24 -13.69 3.72
C PHE A 250 -15.99 -14.83 4.72
N LYS A 251 -16.91 -15.79 4.84
CA LYS A 251 -16.82 -16.87 5.82
C LYS A 251 -15.56 -17.72 5.62
N GLN A 252 -14.84 -17.96 6.71
CA GLN A 252 -13.59 -18.71 6.79
C GLN A 252 -12.44 -18.15 5.92
N ARG A 253 -12.60 -16.92 5.42
CA ARG A 253 -11.60 -16.23 4.61
C ARG A 253 -10.88 -15.16 5.41
N THR A 254 -9.78 -14.67 4.83
CA THR A 254 -8.92 -13.69 5.47
C THR A 254 -9.25 -12.28 4.99
N VAL A 255 -9.39 -11.31 5.91
CA VAL A 255 -9.49 -9.88 5.61
C VAL A 255 -8.30 -9.14 6.24
N LEU A 256 -7.62 -8.31 5.46
CA LEU A 256 -6.42 -7.62 5.92
C LEU A 256 -6.74 -6.26 6.54
N ILE A 257 -6.03 -5.92 7.60
CA ILE A 257 -6.08 -4.61 8.27
C ILE A 257 -4.64 -4.07 8.45
N PRO A 258 -4.43 -2.74 8.52
CA PRO A 258 -3.10 -2.17 8.50
C PRO A 258 -2.39 -2.24 9.85
N HIS A 259 -3.16 -2.33 10.93
CA HIS A 259 -2.66 -2.35 12.30
C HIS A 259 -3.81 -2.73 13.26
N LYS A 260 -3.51 -3.42 14.38
CA LYS A 260 -4.52 -3.73 15.41
C LYS A 260 -5.10 -2.45 16.05
N MET A 261 -4.22 -1.53 16.43
CA MET A 261 -4.60 -0.19 16.90
C MET A 261 -4.93 0.71 15.71
N SER A 262 -6.05 0.48 15.03
CA SER A 262 -6.48 1.32 13.91
C SER A 262 -7.99 1.45 13.79
N ILE A 263 -8.42 2.60 13.25
CA ILE A 263 -9.81 2.81 12.85
C ILE A 263 -10.28 1.80 11.80
N HIS A 264 -9.37 1.33 10.95
CA HIS A 264 -9.65 0.31 9.94
C HIS A 264 -10.06 -1.01 10.60
N HIS A 265 -9.36 -1.43 11.65
CA HIS A 265 -9.74 -2.60 12.45
C HIS A 265 -11.14 -2.42 13.05
N MET A 266 -11.38 -1.25 13.63
CA MET A 266 -12.65 -0.92 14.27
C MET A 266 -13.83 -0.92 13.28
N LEU A 267 -13.67 -0.29 12.12
CA LEU A 267 -14.71 -0.23 11.08
C LEU A 267 -14.94 -1.59 10.41
N VAL A 268 -13.90 -2.40 10.23
CA VAL A 268 -14.02 -3.80 9.79
C VAL A 268 -14.82 -4.62 10.79
N HIS A 269 -14.51 -4.50 12.08
CA HIS A 269 -15.24 -5.16 13.15
C HIS A 269 -16.72 -4.74 13.17
N MET A 270 -17.00 -3.44 13.14
CA MET A 270 -18.38 -2.90 13.06
C MET A 270 -19.15 -3.42 11.84
N PHE A 271 -18.50 -3.46 10.67
CA PHE A 271 -19.12 -3.96 9.45
C PHE A 271 -19.50 -5.42 9.57
N PHE A 272 -18.56 -6.28 10.01
CA PHE A 272 -18.80 -7.72 10.10
C PHE A 272 -19.85 -8.06 11.17
N GLU A 273 -19.76 -7.46 12.37
CA GLU A 273 -20.78 -7.60 13.41
C GLU A 273 -22.17 -7.17 12.89
N GLY A 274 -22.23 -6.05 12.16
CA GLY A 274 -23.46 -5.53 11.59
C GLY A 274 -24.11 -6.47 10.56
N ILE A 275 -23.34 -7.29 9.86
CA ILE A 275 -23.85 -8.29 8.91
C ILE A 275 -23.94 -9.70 9.52
N GLY A 276 -23.74 -9.82 10.83
CA GLY A 276 -23.87 -11.08 11.58
C GLY A 276 -22.71 -12.06 11.39
N LEU A 277 -21.49 -11.55 11.13
CA LEU A 277 -20.27 -12.35 11.08
C LEU A 277 -19.30 -11.90 12.17
N LYS A 278 -18.71 -12.86 12.89
CA LYS A 278 -17.67 -12.56 13.89
C LYS A 278 -16.29 -12.47 13.22
N ALA A 279 -15.70 -11.28 13.21
CA ALA A 279 -14.36 -11.03 12.67
C ALA A 279 -13.33 -10.82 13.78
N SER A 280 -12.21 -11.55 13.76
CA SER A 280 -11.20 -11.45 14.82
C SER A 280 -9.78 -11.67 14.33
N LEU A 281 -8.84 -11.04 15.04
CA LEU A 281 -7.40 -11.33 14.92
C LEU A 281 -7.01 -12.65 15.59
N HIS A 282 -7.85 -13.17 16.49
CA HIS A 282 -7.66 -14.47 17.10
C HIS A 282 -8.24 -15.57 16.20
N LYS A 283 -7.53 -16.69 16.08
CA LYS A 283 -8.04 -17.89 15.39
C LYS A 283 -8.90 -18.70 16.36
N GLY A 284 -10.07 -19.16 15.91
CA GLY A 284 -10.98 -19.99 16.70
C GLY A 284 -12.11 -20.56 15.85
N ASP A 285 -12.68 -21.70 16.28
CA ASP A 285 -13.78 -22.37 15.56
C ASP A 285 -15.08 -21.53 15.54
N ASP A 286 -15.17 -20.53 16.41
CA ASP A 286 -16.28 -19.57 16.52
C ASP A 286 -16.08 -18.29 15.69
N ILE A 287 -14.98 -18.18 14.95
CA ILE A 287 -14.65 -17.01 14.13
C ILE A 287 -15.10 -17.23 12.69
N ASP A 288 -15.94 -16.32 12.18
CA ASP A 288 -16.42 -16.36 10.80
C ASP A 288 -15.42 -15.74 9.83
N VAL A 289 -14.70 -14.69 10.22
CA VAL A 289 -13.76 -13.96 9.35
C VAL A 289 -12.43 -13.79 10.05
N ASN A 290 -11.37 -14.31 9.43
CA ASN A 290 -10.02 -14.20 9.97
C ASN A 290 -9.44 -12.83 9.63
N LEU A 291 -9.04 -12.05 10.62
CA LEU A 291 -8.33 -10.80 10.40
C LEU A 291 -6.82 -11.04 10.41
N GLU A 292 -6.11 -10.39 9.50
CA GLU A 292 -4.64 -10.47 9.44
C GLU A 292 -4.05 -9.06 9.29
N ILE A 293 -2.96 -8.81 10.02
CA ILE A 293 -2.30 -7.51 10.00
C ILE A 293 -1.25 -7.50 8.89
N VAL A 294 -1.44 -6.61 7.91
CA VAL A 294 -0.53 -6.46 6.77
C VAL A 294 -0.27 -4.97 6.55
N ALA A 295 1.00 -4.58 6.39
CA ALA A 295 1.36 -3.19 6.13
C ALA A 295 0.69 -2.72 4.82
N PRO A 296 0.20 -1.48 4.72
CA PRO A 296 -0.57 -1.00 3.56
C PRO A 296 0.07 -1.34 2.20
N ILE A 297 1.38 -1.13 2.06
CA ILE A 297 2.13 -1.39 0.83
C ILE A 297 2.15 -2.87 0.41
N ASN A 298 1.95 -3.79 1.36
CA ASN A 298 1.97 -5.24 1.17
C ASN A 298 0.56 -5.84 1.00
N MET A 299 -0.51 -5.09 1.27
CA MET A 299 -1.87 -5.61 1.13
C MET A 299 -2.24 -5.98 -0.32
N PRO A 300 -1.95 -5.16 -1.35
CA PRO A 300 -2.27 -5.55 -2.73
C PRO A 300 -1.57 -6.83 -3.21
N PRO A 301 -0.24 -7.02 -3.04
CA PRO A 301 0.38 -8.29 -3.43
C PRO A 301 -0.10 -9.46 -2.57
N PHE A 302 -0.38 -9.26 -1.28
CA PHE A 302 -0.96 -10.33 -0.44
C PHE A 302 -2.32 -10.78 -0.97
N LEU A 303 -3.22 -9.83 -1.26
CA LEU A 303 -4.55 -10.12 -1.80
C LEU A 303 -4.47 -10.86 -3.15
N LYS A 304 -3.53 -10.46 -4.01
CA LYS A 304 -3.31 -11.08 -5.32
C LYS A 304 -2.77 -12.51 -5.21
N ASP A 305 -1.82 -12.75 -4.32
CA ASP A 305 -1.07 -14.01 -4.23
C ASP A 305 -1.75 -15.03 -3.29
N ASN A 306 -2.82 -14.65 -2.59
CA ASN A 306 -3.55 -15.50 -1.64
C ASN A 306 -5.03 -15.67 -2.01
N ALA A 307 -5.38 -16.83 -2.55
CA ALA A 307 -6.77 -17.17 -2.93
C ALA A 307 -7.76 -17.13 -1.75
N ASN A 308 -7.29 -17.35 -0.51
CA ASN A 308 -8.13 -17.27 0.68
C ASN A 308 -8.38 -15.83 1.14
N ALA A 309 -7.63 -14.85 0.67
CA ALA A 309 -7.83 -13.45 1.02
C ALA A 309 -9.12 -12.91 0.36
N ALA A 310 -10.08 -12.47 1.17
CA ALA A 310 -11.36 -11.94 0.75
C ALA A 310 -11.34 -10.43 0.49
N GLY A 311 -10.40 -9.69 1.07
CA GLY A 311 -10.33 -8.24 0.93
C GLY A 311 -9.43 -7.59 1.96
N PHE A 312 -9.41 -6.26 1.97
CA PHE A 312 -8.73 -5.49 3.00
C PHE A 312 -9.35 -4.12 3.18
N MET A 313 -9.16 -3.54 4.37
CA MET A 313 -9.50 -2.14 4.65
C MET A 313 -8.24 -1.33 4.90
N VAL A 314 -8.10 -0.18 4.24
CA VAL A 314 -6.88 0.65 4.32
C VAL A 314 -7.17 2.10 3.93
N ALA A 315 -6.25 3.01 4.25
CA ALA A 315 -6.27 4.37 3.74
C ALA A 315 -5.95 4.41 2.23
N GLU A 316 -6.55 5.36 1.52
CA GLU A 316 -6.25 5.61 0.11
C GLU A 316 -4.82 6.15 -0.06
N PRO A 317 -4.12 5.87 -1.19
CA PRO A 317 -4.65 5.40 -2.47
C PRO A 317 -4.56 3.88 -2.69
N ILE A 318 -4.24 3.10 -1.65
CA ILE A 318 -3.91 1.67 -1.80
C ILE A 318 -5.09 0.86 -2.33
N GLY A 319 -6.31 1.16 -1.89
CA GLY A 319 -7.52 0.48 -2.36
C GLY A 319 -7.87 0.84 -3.80
N THR A 320 -7.99 2.13 -4.13
CA THR A 320 -8.30 2.57 -5.52
C THR A 320 -7.24 2.10 -6.51
N LYS A 321 -5.96 2.09 -6.13
CA LYS A 321 -4.89 1.51 -6.94
C LYS A 321 -5.09 0.01 -7.18
N SER A 322 -5.54 -0.74 -6.17
CA SER A 322 -5.78 -2.18 -6.30
C SER A 322 -6.97 -2.50 -7.22
N ILE A 323 -7.97 -1.61 -7.23
CA ILE A 323 -9.08 -1.66 -8.18
C ILE A 323 -8.59 -1.38 -9.59
N ALA A 324 -7.81 -0.31 -9.78
CA ALA A 324 -7.24 0.04 -11.07
C ALA A 324 -6.30 -1.05 -11.64
N ALA A 325 -5.67 -1.84 -10.76
CA ALA A 325 -4.85 -2.99 -11.13
C ALA A 325 -5.65 -4.30 -11.39
N GLY A 326 -6.98 -4.28 -11.24
CA GLY A 326 -7.86 -5.45 -11.41
C GLY A 326 -7.71 -6.52 -10.32
N ILE A 327 -7.10 -6.18 -9.19
CA ILE A 327 -6.86 -7.11 -8.06
C ILE A 327 -8.08 -7.17 -7.14
N ALA A 328 -8.82 -6.06 -7.05
CA ALA A 328 -9.92 -5.90 -6.11
C ALA A 328 -11.09 -5.11 -6.72
N GLU A 329 -12.25 -5.21 -6.08
CA GLU A 329 -13.42 -4.36 -6.31
C GLU A 329 -13.72 -3.55 -5.05
N GLN A 330 -14.26 -2.34 -5.17
CA GLN A 330 -14.70 -1.59 -3.99
C GLN A 330 -15.87 -2.32 -3.31
N GLN A 331 -15.80 -2.47 -1.98
CA GLN A 331 -16.93 -2.90 -1.18
C GLN A 331 -17.65 -1.68 -0.59
N PHE A 332 -16.90 -0.80 0.11
CA PHE A 332 -17.44 0.45 0.65
C PHE A 332 -16.34 1.47 0.92
N LEU A 333 -16.73 2.73 1.01
CA LEU A 333 -15.91 3.78 1.60
C LEU A 333 -16.26 3.92 3.08
N SER A 334 -15.25 4.12 3.92
CA SER A 334 -15.41 4.29 5.38
C SER A 334 -16.47 5.32 5.78
N ASN A 335 -16.62 6.39 4.99
CA ASN A 335 -17.61 7.45 5.20
C ASN A 335 -19.06 6.96 5.13
N GLN A 336 -19.32 5.79 4.53
CA GLN A 336 -20.64 5.15 4.52
C GLN A 336 -21.00 4.57 5.88
N LEU A 337 -20.02 4.10 6.67
CA LEU A 337 -20.22 3.57 8.02
C LEU A 337 -20.09 4.65 9.09
N TRP A 338 -19.09 5.54 8.97
CA TRP A 338 -18.91 6.65 9.89
C TRP A 338 -18.51 7.90 9.10
N GLN A 339 -19.45 8.83 8.94
CA GLN A 339 -19.21 10.09 8.26
C GLN A 339 -18.22 10.96 9.04
N ASN A 340 -17.21 11.49 8.33
CA ASN A 340 -16.20 12.42 8.86
C ASN A 340 -15.41 11.88 10.07
N HIS A 341 -15.24 10.56 10.15
CA HIS A 341 -14.57 9.90 11.26
C HIS A 341 -13.09 10.34 11.38
N PRO A 342 -12.54 10.39 12.61
CA PRO A 342 -11.10 10.55 12.80
C PRO A 342 -10.33 9.32 12.34
N CYS A 343 -9.11 9.52 11.85
CA CYS A 343 -8.20 8.44 11.47
C CYS A 343 -6.76 8.80 11.87
N CYS A 344 -6.00 9.50 11.02
CA CYS A 344 -4.67 9.97 11.35
C CYS A 344 -4.71 11.36 12.00
N VAL A 345 -3.77 11.56 12.93
CA VAL A 345 -3.60 12.77 13.73
C VAL A 345 -2.15 13.23 13.63
N VAL A 346 -1.94 14.52 13.90
CA VAL A 346 -0.61 15.10 14.06
C VAL A 346 -0.26 15.03 15.55
N THR A 347 0.75 14.23 15.85
CA THR A 347 1.26 14.04 17.21
C THR A 347 2.63 14.68 17.32
N VAL A 348 2.90 15.40 18.40
CA VAL A 348 4.18 16.08 18.69
C VAL A 348 4.70 15.62 20.03
N ARG A 349 6.01 15.43 20.18
CA ARG A 349 6.62 15.10 21.48
C ARG A 349 6.59 16.31 22.43
N ASP A 350 6.37 16.06 23.71
CA ASP A 350 6.30 17.08 24.76
C ASP A 350 7.61 17.86 24.91
N ASP A 351 8.75 17.20 24.79
CA ASP A 351 10.07 17.83 24.89
C ASP A 351 10.28 18.86 23.76
N PHE A 352 9.83 18.55 22.55
CA PHE A 352 9.83 19.47 21.42
C PHE A 352 8.83 20.61 21.60
N SER A 353 7.56 20.30 21.89
CA SER A 353 6.52 21.32 21.99
C SER A 353 6.75 22.29 23.14
N ALA A 354 7.28 21.82 24.28
CA ALA A 354 7.61 22.67 25.42
C ALA A 354 8.76 23.65 25.10
N ALA A 355 9.78 23.21 24.36
CA ALA A 355 10.95 24.02 24.02
C ALA A 355 10.72 24.95 22.82
N HIS A 356 9.86 24.56 21.87
CA HIS A 356 9.71 25.23 20.57
C HIS A 356 8.23 25.49 20.20
N LYS A 357 7.47 26.07 21.13
CA LYS A 357 6.02 26.34 20.97
C LYS A 357 5.67 27.11 19.69
N GLU A 358 6.44 28.15 19.37
CA GLU A 358 6.21 28.97 18.17
C GLU A 358 6.35 28.15 16.87
N ALA A 359 7.27 27.19 16.85
CA ALA A 359 7.40 26.27 15.72
C ALA A 359 6.16 25.37 15.57
N VAL A 360 5.54 24.94 16.67
CA VAL A 360 4.32 24.11 16.62
C VAL A 360 3.09 24.94 16.22
N TYR A 361 2.97 26.18 16.71
CA TYR A 361 1.92 27.11 16.24
C TYR A 361 2.02 27.36 14.74
N GLU A 362 3.22 27.70 14.25
CA GLU A 362 3.45 27.92 12.84
C GLU A 362 3.20 26.65 12.01
N PHE A 363 3.70 25.51 12.46
CA PHE A 363 3.52 24.23 11.77
C PHE A 363 2.05 23.85 11.61
N THR A 364 1.27 23.94 12.69
CA THR A 364 -0.16 23.61 12.66
C THR A 364 -0.97 24.58 11.79
N ASP A 365 -0.68 25.88 11.82
CA ASP A 365 -1.29 26.86 10.91
C ASP A 365 -0.98 26.55 9.43
N LEU A 366 0.28 26.22 9.12
CA LEU A 366 0.68 25.86 7.77
C LEU A 366 0.03 24.54 7.29
N LEU A 367 -0.13 23.54 8.16
CA LEU A 367 -0.87 22.32 7.83
C LEU A 367 -2.35 22.59 7.56
N VAL A 368 -3.00 23.46 8.33
CA VAL A 368 -4.40 23.83 8.09
C VAL A 368 -4.56 24.56 6.74
N LYS A 369 -3.63 25.45 6.40
CA LYS A 369 -3.58 26.08 5.06
C LYS A 369 -3.39 25.05 3.95
N ALA A 370 -2.50 24.08 4.14
CA ALA A 370 -2.29 22.97 3.20
C ALA A 370 -3.57 22.13 3.04
N GLY A 371 -4.30 21.86 4.13
CA GLY A 371 -5.57 21.14 4.10
C GLY A 371 -6.64 21.84 3.27
N LYS A 372 -6.76 23.18 3.40
CA LYS A 372 -7.64 23.99 2.53
C LYS A 372 -7.23 23.92 1.07
N TYR A 373 -5.93 24.03 0.78
CA TYR A 373 -5.43 23.95 -0.58
C TYR A 373 -5.79 22.62 -1.25
N ILE A 374 -5.67 21.50 -0.55
CA ILE A 374 -6.05 20.18 -1.07
C ILE A 374 -7.54 20.16 -1.43
N ALA A 375 -8.40 20.68 -0.54
CA ALA A 375 -9.85 20.71 -0.76
C ALA A 375 -10.26 21.61 -1.94
N GLU A 376 -9.56 22.75 -2.13
CA GLU A 376 -9.85 23.71 -3.20
C GLU A 376 -9.21 23.31 -4.54
N ARG A 377 -8.10 22.57 -4.51
CA ARG A 377 -7.29 22.22 -5.70
C ARG A 377 -6.87 20.75 -5.71
N PRO A 378 -7.82 19.79 -5.68
CA PRO A 378 -7.52 18.36 -5.59
C PRO A 378 -6.69 17.85 -6.79
N GLU A 379 -6.87 18.46 -7.96
CA GLU A 379 -6.10 18.15 -9.19
C GLU A 379 -4.60 18.39 -9.01
N THR A 380 -4.21 19.59 -8.59
CA THR A 380 -2.79 19.93 -8.38
C THR A 380 -2.24 19.22 -7.14
N ALA A 381 -3.07 19.02 -6.12
CA ALA A 381 -2.69 18.23 -4.95
C ALA A 381 -2.37 16.77 -5.31
N ALA A 382 -3.03 16.18 -6.32
CA ALA A 382 -2.73 14.84 -6.80
C ALA A 382 -1.32 14.73 -7.40
N GLU A 383 -0.84 15.74 -8.12
CA GLU A 383 0.53 15.80 -8.64
C GLU A 383 1.57 15.87 -7.52
N ILE A 384 1.28 16.67 -6.49
CA ILE A 384 2.12 16.74 -5.29
C ILE A 384 2.13 15.39 -4.57
N ALA A 385 0.97 14.75 -4.44
CA ALA A 385 0.81 13.47 -3.76
C ALA A 385 1.66 12.37 -4.37
N VAL A 386 1.74 12.26 -5.71
CA VAL A 386 2.59 11.25 -6.36
C VAL A 386 4.05 11.40 -5.94
N ASN A 387 4.59 12.63 -5.99
CA ASN A 387 5.99 12.88 -5.65
C ASN A 387 6.28 12.71 -4.15
N PHE A 388 5.34 13.07 -3.28
CA PHE A 388 5.53 13.00 -1.84
C PHE A 388 5.32 11.58 -1.28
N LEU A 389 4.30 10.88 -1.77
CA LEU A 389 3.92 9.55 -1.29
C LEU A 389 4.71 8.44 -1.98
N ASP A 390 5.21 8.66 -3.19
CA ASP A 390 6.03 7.68 -3.92
C ASP A 390 7.27 8.33 -4.55
N PRO A 391 8.16 8.93 -3.76
CA PRO A 391 9.30 9.71 -4.26
C PRO A 391 10.27 8.88 -5.12
N ASN A 392 10.30 7.57 -4.91
CA ASN A 392 11.16 6.63 -5.64
C ASN A 392 10.43 5.85 -6.73
N GLY A 393 9.13 6.10 -6.96
CA GLY A 393 8.32 5.35 -7.92
C GLY A 393 8.14 3.86 -7.60
N LYS A 394 8.41 3.44 -6.36
CA LYS A 394 8.34 2.03 -5.94
C LYS A 394 6.91 1.53 -5.84
N LEU A 395 5.98 2.40 -5.47
CA LEU A 395 4.55 2.06 -5.46
C LEU A 395 3.96 2.15 -6.88
N GLY A 396 4.52 2.96 -7.77
CA GLY A 396 3.94 3.22 -9.08
C GLY A 396 2.64 4.02 -8.97
N LEU A 397 2.59 5.00 -8.04
CA LEU A 397 1.42 5.87 -7.92
C LEU A 397 1.28 6.76 -9.16
N LYS A 398 0.05 6.89 -9.66
CA LYS A 398 -0.26 7.70 -10.84
C LYS A 398 -1.20 8.85 -10.48
N VAL A 399 -1.02 10.00 -11.11
CA VAL A 399 -1.84 11.20 -10.87
C VAL A 399 -3.35 10.91 -11.03
N PRO A 400 -3.84 10.16 -12.04
CA PRO A 400 -5.26 9.83 -12.16
C PRO A 400 -5.84 9.11 -10.93
N VAL A 401 -5.08 8.17 -10.34
CA VAL A 401 -5.50 7.46 -9.13
C VAL A 401 -5.67 8.43 -7.97
N LEU A 402 -4.68 9.29 -7.75
CA LEU A 402 -4.70 10.26 -6.65
C LEU A 402 -5.79 11.33 -6.86
N LYS A 403 -5.96 11.79 -8.10
CA LYS A 403 -7.04 12.70 -8.49
C LYS A 403 -8.40 12.11 -8.18
N ASN A 404 -8.65 10.86 -8.56
CA ASN A 404 -9.90 10.16 -8.24
C ASN A 404 -10.14 10.11 -6.72
N VAL A 405 -9.13 9.71 -5.95
CA VAL A 405 -9.19 9.66 -4.48
C VAL A 405 -9.53 11.02 -3.88
N LEU A 406 -8.85 12.09 -4.31
CA LEU A 406 -9.00 13.43 -3.75
C LEU A 406 -10.28 14.15 -4.21
N THR A 407 -10.92 13.68 -5.28
CA THR A 407 -12.17 14.25 -5.82
C THR A 407 -13.41 13.46 -5.42
N ASP A 408 -13.25 12.27 -4.81
CA ASP A 408 -14.37 11.45 -4.34
C ASP A 408 -15.17 12.21 -3.26
N PRO A 409 -16.48 12.47 -3.49
CA PRO A 409 -17.31 13.20 -2.52
C PRO A 409 -17.39 12.51 -1.16
N GLN A 410 -17.22 11.19 -1.10
CA GLN A 410 -17.19 10.39 0.13
C GLN A 410 -15.76 10.03 0.58
N GLY A 411 -14.75 10.51 -0.15
CA GLY A 411 -13.34 10.30 0.15
C GLY A 411 -12.81 11.18 1.29
N ILE A 412 -11.48 11.30 1.32
CA ILE A 412 -10.75 12.07 2.34
C ILE A 412 -11.18 13.54 2.39
N LYS A 413 -11.27 14.10 3.60
CA LYS A 413 -11.55 15.52 3.85
C LYS A 413 -10.40 16.16 4.62
N THR A 414 -9.92 17.29 4.12
CA THR A 414 -8.77 18.02 4.68
C THR A 414 -9.09 19.46 5.07
N SER A 415 -10.35 19.89 4.89
CA SER A 415 -10.78 21.27 5.16
C SER A 415 -11.02 21.59 6.64
N ASP A 416 -11.24 20.57 7.46
CA ASP A 416 -11.44 20.70 8.91
C ASP A 416 -10.54 19.70 9.65
N LEU A 417 -9.44 20.23 10.18
CA LEU A 417 -8.40 19.49 10.88
C LEU A 417 -8.50 19.63 12.41
N TYR A 418 -9.59 20.19 12.92
CA TYR A 418 -9.73 20.40 14.36
C TYR A 418 -10.01 19.07 15.09
N PRO A 419 -9.28 18.75 16.17
CA PRO A 419 -9.50 17.54 16.94
C PRO A 419 -10.88 17.49 17.60
N SER A 420 -11.64 16.42 17.34
CA SER A 420 -12.91 16.14 18.02
C SER A 420 -12.70 15.18 19.18
N LYS A 421 -12.79 15.68 20.42
CA LYS A 421 -12.73 14.85 21.63
C LYS A 421 -13.84 13.80 21.63
N GLU A 422 -15.06 14.19 21.25
CA GLU A 422 -16.21 13.29 21.20
C GLU A 422 -15.98 12.11 20.24
N ASP A 423 -15.40 12.37 19.07
CA ASP A 423 -15.16 11.29 18.09
C ASP A 423 -14.04 10.35 18.54
N LEU A 424 -12.97 10.90 19.14
CA LEU A 424 -11.90 10.09 19.73
C LEU A 424 -12.40 9.27 20.91
N ASP A 425 -13.30 9.82 21.73
CA ASP A 425 -13.90 9.14 22.88
C ASP A 425 -14.75 7.93 22.42
N LYS A 426 -15.61 8.15 21.42
CA LYS A 426 -16.38 7.07 20.77
C LYS A 426 -15.46 5.98 20.22
N MET A 427 -14.37 6.36 19.57
CA MET A 427 -13.40 5.42 19.01
C MET A 427 -12.73 4.59 20.09
N GLN A 428 -12.17 5.22 21.15
CA GLN A 428 -11.49 4.47 22.20
C GLN A 428 -12.45 3.57 22.99
N HIS A 429 -13.67 4.01 23.27
CA HIS A 429 -14.66 3.20 23.97
C HIS A 429 -15.10 2.00 23.14
N TYR A 430 -15.37 2.18 21.84
CA TYR A 430 -15.71 1.03 21.01
C TYR A 430 -14.55 0.02 20.94
N MET A 431 -13.32 0.50 20.70
CA MET A 431 -12.14 -0.37 20.65
C MET A 431 -11.90 -1.08 21.98
N HIS A 432 -12.04 -0.38 23.11
CA HIS A 432 -11.82 -0.95 24.44
C HIS A 432 -12.96 -1.89 24.87
N ASP A 433 -14.20 -1.41 24.87
CA ASP A 433 -15.34 -2.12 25.45
C ASP A 433 -15.87 -3.23 24.55
N SER A 434 -15.87 -3.03 23.23
CA SER A 434 -16.46 -3.99 22.27
C SER A 434 -15.44 -4.92 21.64
N MET A 435 -14.21 -4.45 21.44
CA MET A 435 -13.16 -5.24 20.76
C MET A 435 -12.06 -5.73 21.70
N GLU A 436 -12.06 -5.32 22.98
CA GLU A 436 -11.00 -5.61 23.95
C GLU A 436 -9.61 -5.19 23.45
N VAL A 437 -9.53 -4.08 22.72
CA VAL A 437 -8.33 -3.56 22.07
C VAL A 437 -8.00 -2.16 22.59
N GLY A 438 -6.81 -2.01 23.16
CA GLY A 438 -6.31 -0.73 23.66
C GLY A 438 -6.84 -0.37 25.05
N GLY A 439 -6.20 0.63 25.66
CA GLY A 439 -6.63 1.21 26.94
C GLY A 439 -7.28 2.58 26.75
N LEU A 440 -8.09 2.99 27.72
CA LEU A 440 -8.70 4.31 27.75
C LEU A 440 -7.67 5.39 28.10
N VAL A 441 -7.73 6.52 27.40
CA VAL A 441 -6.88 7.70 27.59
C VAL A 441 -7.70 8.85 28.16
N ASP A 442 -7.10 9.60 29.09
CA ASP A 442 -7.58 10.91 29.51
C ASP A 442 -7.36 11.92 28.36
N LEU A 443 -8.39 12.09 27.52
CA LEU A 443 -8.33 12.94 26.33
C LEU A 443 -8.11 14.42 26.63
N ASP A 444 -8.49 14.90 27.82
CA ASP A 444 -8.23 16.28 28.24
C ASP A 444 -6.75 16.53 28.50
N LYS A 445 -6.02 15.51 28.95
CA LYS A 445 -4.55 15.59 29.10
C LYS A 445 -3.82 15.27 27.81
N PHE A 446 -4.32 14.36 26.99
CA PHE A 446 -3.64 13.90 25.79
C PHE A 446 -3.71 14.91 24.62
N ILE A 447 -4.83 15.61 24.48
CA ILE A 447 -5.06 16.56 23.38
C ILE A 447 -4.69 17.97 23.83
N ASP A 448 -3.72 18.58 23.14
CA ASP A 448 -3.37 19.98 23.34
C ASP A 448 -4.05 20.85 22.28
N THR A 449 -5.22 21.39 22.63
CA THR A 449 -6.04 22.16 21.68
C THR A 449 -5.50 23.54 21.37
N GLN A 450 -4.55 24.09 22.15
CA GLN A 450 -4.11 25.48 21.97
C GLN A 450 -3.63 25.77 20.54
N TYR A 451 -2.97 24.79 19.93
CA TYR A 451 -2.47 24.87 18.56
C TYR A 451 -3.61 24.82 17.53
N ALA A 452 -4.55 23.88 17.68
CA ALA A 452 -5.72 23.76 16.81
C ALA A 452 -6.70 24.95 16.98
N ASP A 453 -6.84 25.49 18.19
CA ASP A 453 -7.67 26.66 18.49
C ASP A 453 -7.17 27.88 17.73
N ALA A 454 -5.85 28.09 17.70
CA ALA A 454 -5.22 29.15 16.91
C ALA A 454 -5.29 28.87 15.40
N ALA A 455 -4.82 27.70 14.96
CA ALA A 455 -4.68 27.36 13.53
C ALA A 455 -6.04 27.24 12.81
N CYS A 456 -7.08 26.79 13.51
CA CYS A 456 -8.42 26.60 12.93
C CYS A 456 -9.42 27.68 13.38
N ALA A 457 -8.95 28.83 13.88
CA ALA A 457 -9.81 29.93 14.33
C ALA A 457 -10.75 30.40 13.21
N GLY A 458 -12.05 30.51 13.52
CA GLY A 458 -13.09 30.96 12.58
C GLY A 458 -13.42 29.98 11.44
N MET A 459 -12.89 28.76 11.48
CA MET A 459 -13.21 27.73 10.49
C MET A 459 -14.45 26.93 10.89
N PRO A 460 -15.28 26.51 9.92
CA PRO A 460 -16.43 25.65 10.21
C PRO A 460 -15.96 24.30 10.76
N ARG A 461 -16.72 23.77 11.71
CA ARG A 461 -16.54 22.42 12.26
C ARG A 461 -17.46 21.45 11.55
N THR A 462 -16.95 20.28 11.22
CA THR A 462 -17.69 19.23 10.54
C THR A 462 -18.28 18.27 11.55
N SER A 463 -19.59 18.02 11.48
CA SER A 463 -20.23 16.99 12.30
C SER A 463 -19.84 15.59 11.82
N SER A 464 -19.57 14.68 12.76
CA SER A 464 -19.42 13.26 12.48
C SER A 464 -20.72 12.51 12.79
N ALA A 465 -20.96 11.39 12.10
CA ALA A 465 -22.13 10.54 12.35
C ALA A 465 -21.85 9.07 12.03
N LEU A 466 -22.17 8.18 12.95
CA LEU A 466 -22.09 6.74 12.76
C LEU A 466 -23.41 6.23 12.14
N ASN A 467 -23.33 5.49 11.04
CA ASN A 467 -24.46 4.97 10.26
C ASN A 467 -24.32 3.45 10.07
N LEU A 468 -24.84 2.68 11.03
CA LEU A 468 -24.84 1.22 11.02
C LEU A 468 -26.25 0.64 10.90
N THR A 469 -27.14 1.33 10.16
CA THR A 469 -28.51 0.79 9.97
C THR A 469 -28.49 -0.43 9.06
N PRO A 470 -29.42 -1.38 9.24
CA PRO A 470 -29.53 -2.55 8.37
C PRO A 470 -29.60 -2.18 6.88
N GLU A 471 -30.28 -1.08 6.53
CA GLU A 471 -30.39 -0.60 5.15
C GLU A 471 -29.04 -0.16 4.56
N VAL A 472 -28.20 0.50 5.36
CA VAL A 472 -26.85 0.92 4.92
C VAL A 472 -25.97 -0.30 4.72
N LEU A 473 -25.99 -1.26 5.66
CA LEU A 473 -25.20 -2.48 5.59
C LEU A 473 -25.63 -3.38 4.42
N GLU A 474 -26.95 -3.53 4.21
CA GLU A 474 -27.48 -4.25 3.05
C GLU A 474 -27.10 -3.56 1.73
N GLY A 475 -27.14 -2.22 1.70
CA GLY A 475 -26.68 -1.43 0.56
C GLY A 475 -25.20 -1.63 0.24
N ILE A 476 -24.35 -1.67 1.27
CA ILE A 476 -22.91 -1.94 1.14
C ILE A 476 -22.65 -3.36 0.61
N LEU A 477 -23.44 -4.35 0.99
CA LEU A 477 -23.25 -5.73 0.55
C LEU A 477 -23.60 -5.95 -0.93
N ARG A 478 -24.41 -5.11 -1.55
CA ARG A 478 -24.78 -5.30 -2.96
C ARG A 478 -23.60 -4.92 -3.88
N PRO A 479 -23.32 -5.72 -4.94
CA PRO A 479 -22.27 -5.41 -5.90
C PRO A 479 -22.43 -4.02 -6.50
N LEU A 480 -21.35 -3.25 -6.55
CA LEU A 480 -21.33 -1.91 -7.16
C LEU A 480 -21.41 -1.96 -8.70
N THR A 481 -21.46 -3.14 -9.34
CA THR A 481 -21.62 -3.29 -10.80
C THR A 481 -22.95 -2.75 -11.33
N GLU A 482 -23.88 -2.37 -10.46
CA GLU A 482 -25.11 -1.65 -10.80
C GLU A 482 -24.97 -0.11 -10.69
N GLN A 483 -23.79 0.41 -10.28
CA GLN A 483 -23.49 1.84 -10.12
C GLN A 483 -22.36 2.28 -11.07
N ARG A 484 -22.58 3.40 -11.79
CA ARG A 484 -21.69 3.93 -12.85
C ARG A 484 -20.23 4.17 -12.43
N ASP A 485 -19.95 4.41 -11.15
CA ASP A 485 -18.62 4.87 -10.70
C ASP A 485 -17.59 3.73 -10.48
N ALA A 486 -18.02 2.48 -10.31
CA ALA A 486 -17.09 1.37 -10.07
C ALA A 486 -16.21 1.05 -11.29
N GLY A 487 -16.78 1.13 -12.50
CA GLY A 487 -16.03 0.97 -13.76
C GLY A 487 -14.98 2.07 -13.96
N ALA A 488 -15.28 3.30 -13.55
CA ALA A 488 -14.35 4.43 -13.69
C ALA A 488 -13.05 4.23 -12.89
N LYS A 489 -13.12 3.65 -11.68
CA LYS A 489 -11.93 3.36 -10.86
C LYS A 489 -11.04 2.27 -11.48
N ALA A 490 -11.63 1.25 -12.10
CA ALA A 490 -10.89 0.20 -12.79
C ALA A 490 -10.10 0.71 -14.01
N MET A 491 -10.60 1.75 -14.68
CA MET A 491 -9.99 2.32 -15.89
C MET A 491 -8.87 3.35 -15.62
N LEU A 492 -8.60 3.70 -14.35
CA LEU A 492 -7.59 4.73 -13.99
C LEU A 492 -6.16 4.37 -14.41
N GLU A 493 -5.78 3.09 -14.40
CA GLU A 493 -4.47 2.63 -14.89
C GLU A 493 -4.32 2.80 -16.41
N GLN A 494 -5.46 2.88 -17.12
CA GLN A 494 -5.55 3.00 -18.57
C GLN A 494 -5.64 4.45 -19.04
N GLU A 495 -5.81 5.43 -18.15
CA GLU A 495 -5.72 6.85 -18.48
C GLU A 495 -4.31 7.21 -18.96
N GLY A 496 -4.23 8.03 -20.02
CA GLY A 496 -2.95 8.49 -20.55
C GLY A 496 -2.93 8.74 -22.05
N ARG A 497 -1.71 8.86 -22.59
CA ARG A 497 -1.46 9.11 -24.01
C ARG A 497 -1.27 7.81 -24.78
N TYR A 498 -1.97 7.68 -25.89
CA TYR A 498 -1.93 6.51 -26.76
C TYR A 498 -1.58 6.92 -28.18
N LEU A 499 -0.70 6.15 -28.82
CA LEU A 499 -0.56 6.18 -30.27
C LEU A 499 -1.67 5.31 -30.86
N THR A 500 -2.44 5.90 -31.76
CA THR A 500 -3.52 5.20 -32.46
C THR A 500 -3.07 4.75 -33.85
N PHE A 501 -3.58 3.61 -34.30
CA PHE A 501 -3.27 3.03 -35.59
C PHE A 501 -4.46 2.24 -36.14
N MET A 502 -4.46 2.03 -37.45
CA MET A 502 -5.52 1.36 -38.19
C MET A 502 -5.18 -0.10 -38.43
N LEU A 503 -6.18 -0.96 -38.27
CA LEU A 503 -6.23 -2.30 -38.85
C LEU A 503 -7.63 -2.55 -39.38
N ASN A 504 -7.77 -2.90 -40.66
CA ASN A 504 -9.04 -3.30 -41.26
C ASN A 504 -10.21 -2.32 -41.00
N LYS A 505 -9.95 -1.02 -41.14
CA LYS A 505 -10.90 0.09 -40.86
C LYS A 505 -11.33 0.24 -39.39
N GLN A 506 -10.66 -0.45 -38.47
CA GLN A 506 -10.81 -0.25 -37.02
C GLN A 506 -9.59 0.47 -36.47
N GLU A 507 -9.81 1.28 -35.43
CA GLU A 507 -8.74 1.99 -34.73
C GLU A 507 -8.35 1.26 -33.45
N PHE A 508 -7.05 1.10 -33.27
CA PHE A 508 -6.42 0.51 -32.10
C PHE A 508 -5.50 1.53 -31.43
N GLY A 509 -5.28 1.40 -30.13
CA GLY A 509 -4.39 2.27 -29.35
C GLY A 509 -3.35 1.47 -28.58
N ILE A 510 -2.09 1.89 -28.64
CA ILE A 510 -1.01 1.40 -27.76
C ILE A 510 -0.51 2.57 -26.91
N ASN A 511 -0.32 2.32 -25.61
CA ASN A 511 0.19 3.34 -24.70
C ASN A 511 1.55 3.87 -25.21
N ILE A 512 1.68 5.20 -25.27
CA ILE A 512 2.84 5.84 -25.88
C ILE A 512 4.18 5.46 -25.21
N PHE A 513 4.16 5.12 -23.92
CA PHE A 513 5.36 4.70 -23.19
C PHE A 513 5.92 3.35 -23.64
N LYS A 514 5.12 2.53 -24.34
CA LYS A 514 5.58 1.27 -24.92
C LYS A 514 6.27 1.46 -26.28
N ILE A 515 6.20 2.65 -26.88
CA ILE A 515 6.65 2.90 -28.25
C ILE A 515 8.02 3.56 -28.24
N ARG A 516 8.95 2.99 -29.01
CA ARG A 516 10.29 3.54 -29.22
C ARG A 516 10.33 4.47 -30.42
N GLU A 517 9.87 3.97 -31.57
CA GLU A 517 9.82 4.74 -32.80
C GLU A 517 8.85 4.10 -33.79
N ILE A 518 8.46 4.86 -34.81
CA ILE A 518 7.65 4.40 -35.93
C ILE A 518 8.53 4.49 -37.17
N ILE A 519 8.64 3.38 -37.90
CA ILE A 519 9.41 3.32 -39.14
C ILE A 519 8.50 2.97 -40.31
N LYS A 520 8.91 3.35 -41.51
CA LYS A 520 8.22 2.90 -42.74
C LYS A 520 8.36 1.39 -42.90
N MET A 521 7.48 0.79 -43.69
CA MET A 521 7.61 -0.61 -44.07
C MET A 521 8.98 -0.84 -44.73
N MET A 522 9.68 -1.88 -44.28
CA MET A 522 10.98 -2.31 -44.78
C MET A 522 10.87 -3.73 -45.32
N GLU A 523 11.82 -4.13 -46.17
CA GLU A 523 11.92 -5.51 -46.63
C GLU A 523 12.19 -6.44 -45.44
N LEU A 524 11.37 -7.49 -45.31
CA LEU A 524 11.43 -8.44 -44.20
C LEU A 524 12.27 -9.65 -44.61
N VAL A 525 13.20 -10.06 -43.75
CA VAL A 525 13.89 -11.33 -43.90
C VAL A 525 13.03 -12.42 -43.26
N GLN A 526 12.49 -13.32 -44.09
CA GLN A 526 11.62 -14.39 -43.62
C GLN A 526 12.36 -15.38 -42.72
N VAL A 527 11.70 -15.75 -41.62
CA VAL A 527 12.19 -16.77 -40.68
C VAL A 527 11.53 -18.10 -40.99
N HIS A 528 12.33 -19.15 -41.15
CA HIS A 528 11.83 -20.48 -41.46
C HIS A 528 11.06 -21.06 -40.26
N GLN A 529 9.92 -21.71 -40.52
CA GLN A 529 9.05 -22.32 -39.50
C GLN A 529 8.41 -21.34 -38.50
N ALA A 530 8.39 -20.05 -38.79
CA ALA A 530 7.69 -19.07 -37.95
C ALA A 530 6.16 -19.19 -38.11
N PRO A 531 5.38 -18.88 -37.06
CA PRO A 531 3.92 -18.74 -37.17
C PRO A 531 3.53 -17.71 -38.24
N SER A 532 2.35 -17.85 -38.84
CA SER A 532 1.89 -16.99 -39.95
C SER A 532 1.85 -15.49 -39.62
N TYR A 533 1.67 -15.12 -38.34
CA TYR A 533 1.71 -13.75 -37.86
C TYR A 533 3.14 -13.19 -37.70
N ALA A 534 4.16 -14.03 -37.62
CA ALA A 534 5.56 -13.61 -37.48
C ALA A 534 6.20 -13.52 -38.88
N LYS A 535 6.05 -12.35 -39.52
CA LYS A 535 6.42 -12.17 -40.94
C LYS A 535 7.92 -12.22 -41.20
N GLY A 536 8.74 -11.99 -40.18
CA GLY A 536 10.19 -12.10 -40.31
C GLY A 536 10.92 -11.19 -39.33
N VAL A 537 12.14 -10.84 -39.70
CA VAL A 537 12.96 -9.88 -38.95
C VAL A 537 13.38 -8.72 -39.86
N ILE A 538 13.58 -7.56 -39.25
CA ILE A 538 14.24 -6.40 -39.87
C ILE A 538 15.58 -6.14 -39.20
N ASN A 539 16.50 -5.53 -39.93
CA ASN A 539 17.67 -4.90 -39.33
C ASN A 539 17.41 -3.40 -39.17
N LEU A 540 17.26 -2.95 -37.93
CA LEU A 540 17.10 -1.55 -37.58
C LEU A 540 18.30 -1.09 -36.74
N ARG A 541 19.19 -0.30 -37.35
CA ARG A 541 20.41 0.23 -36.71
C ARG A 541 21.26 -0.86 -36.04
N ASP A 542 21.62 -1.88 -36.82
CA ASP A 542 22.41 -3.05 -36.41
C ASP A 542 21.75 -3.94 -35.35
N LYS A 543 20.44 -3.78 -35.13
CA LYS A 543 19.63 -4.66 -34.29
C LYS A 543 18.65 -5.45 -35.13
N VAL A 544 18.65 -6.77 -34.92
CA VAL A 544 17.67 -7.67 -35.51
C VAL A 544 16.39 -7.59 -34.69
N ILE A 545 15.32 -7.02 -35.27
CA ILE A 545 14.02 -6.85 -34.62
C ILE A 545 13.00 -7.78 -35.28
N PRO A 546 12.34 -8.67 -34.52
CA PRO A 546 11.24 -9.48 -35.04
C PRO A 546 10.02 -8.60 -35.35
N VAL A 547 9.35 -8.89 -36.46
CA VAL A 547 8.16 -8.16 -36.92
C VAL A 547 6.94 -9.08 -36.90
N ILE A 548 5.90 -8.61 -36.21
CA ILE A 548 4.59 -9.25 -36.11
C ILE A 548 3.60 -8.47 -36.94
N ASP A 549 2.88 -9.17 -37.82
CA ASP A 549 1.73 -8.63 -38.53
C ASP A 549 0.50 -8.65 -37.62
N MET A 550 0.01 -7.46 -37.27
CA MET A 550 -1.08 -7.32 -36.32
C MET A 550 -2.43 -7.75 -36.90
N ARG A 551 -2.63 -7.71 -38.23
CA ARG A 551 -3.85 -8.25 -38.84
C ARG A 551 -3.88 -9.76 -38.67
N ALA A 552 -2.80 -10.43 -39.06
CA ALA A 552 -2.67 -11.87 -38.92
C ALA A 552 -2.76 -12.30 -37.45
N LYS A 553 -2.14 -11.53 -36.53
CA LYS A 553 -2.18 -11.81 -35.09
C LYS A 553 -3.58 -11.72 -34.50
N LEU A 554 -4.38 -10.75 -34.92
CA LEU A 554 -5.76 -10.57 -34.45
C LEU A 554 -6.80 -11.35 -35.28
N GLY A 555 -6.36 -12.29 -36.13
CA GLY A 555 -7.25 -13.13 -36.93
C GLY A 555 -7.97 -12.39 -38.06
N MET A 556 -7.46 -11.24 -38.49
CA MET A 556 -8.00 -10.46 -39.60
C MET A 556 -7.45 -10.93 -40.95
N PRO A 557 -8.16 -10.71 -42.07
CA PRO A 557 -7.67 -11.06 -43.40
C PRO A 557 -6.37 -10.34 -43.73
N GLU A 558 -5.36 -11.07 -44.21
CA GLU A 558 -4.09 -10.51 -44.67
C GLU A 558 -4.29 -9.66 -45.95
N VAL A 559 -3.53 -8.57 -46.06
CA VAL A 559 -3.52 -7.68 -47.22
C VAL A 559 -2.08 -7.28 -47.53
N ASP A 560 -1.81 -6.93 -48.78
CA ASP A 560 -0.49 -6.41 -49.16
C ASP A 560 -0.21 -5.08 -48.47
N TYR A 561 1.03 -4.90 -48.03
CA TYR A 561 1.50 -3.64 -47.46
C TYR A 561 1.46 -2.51 -48.50
N THR A 562 1.04 -1.33 -48.07
CA THR A 562 0.95 -0.13 -48.91
C THR A 562 1.98 0.91 -48.48
N ASP A 563 2.09 2.01 -49.22
CA ASP A 563 2.94 3.16 -48.82
C ASP A 563 2.54 3.79 -47.48
N ARG A 564 1.32 3.50 -46.99
CA ARG A 564 0.82 3.94 -45.67
C ARG A 564 1.18 2.96 -44.55
N SER A 565 1.50 1.72 -44.89
CA SER A 565 1.86 0.68 -43.93
C SER A 565 3.18 1.02 -43.25
N CYS A 566 3.24 0.79 -41.94
CA CYS A 566 4.39 1.12 -41.11
C CYS A 566 4.60 0.06 -40.04
N ILE A 567 5.79 0.09 -39.46
CA ILE A 567 6.17 -0.80 -38.37
C ILE A 567 6.33 0.06 -37.11
N ILE A 568 5.51 -0.21 -36.09
CA ILE A 568 5.62 0.44 -34.78
C ILE A 568 6.60 -0.39 -33.94
N ILE A 569 7.74 0.20 -33.58
CA ILE A 569 8.72 -0.46 -32.71
C ILE A 569 8.30 -0.27 -31.27
N VAL A 570 7.96 -1.37 -30.60
CA VAL A 570 7.52 -1.39 -29.20
C VAL A 570 8.51 -2.12 -28.30
N GLU A 571 8.49 -1.78 -27.02
CA GLU A 571 9.15 -2.52 -25.95
C GLU A 571 8.16 -3.40 -25.20
N THR A 572 8.49 -4.69 -25.14
CA THR A 572 7.63 -5.71 -24.54
C THR A 572 8.43 -6.68 -23.68
N ASN A 573 7.78 -7.18 -22.63
CA ASN A 573 8.30 -8.22 -21.74
C ASN A 573 7.76 -9.61 -22.09
N ALA A 574 7.01 -9.74 -23.20
CA ALA A 574 6.25 -10.94 -23.57
C ALA A 574 7.11 -12.21 -23.73
N PHE A 575 8.40 -12.08 -24.06
CA PHE A 575 9.25 -13.19 -24.51
C PHE A 575 10.24 -13.74 -23.46
N GLY A 576 10.10 -13.37 -22.19
CA GLY A 576 11.03 -13.75 -21.12
C GLY A 576 12.46 -13.20 -21.30
N GLY A 577 13.21 -13.12 -20.19
CA GLY A 577 14.60 -12.63 -20.22
C GLY A 577 14.76 -11.12 -20.40
N GLY A 578 13.79 -10.33 -19.92
CA GLY A 578 13.84 -8.86 -19.91
C GLY A 578 13.10 -8.18 -21.08
N THR A 579 13.19 -6.85 -21.13
CA THR A 579 12.55 -6.01 -22.16
C THR A 579 13.20 -6.23 -23.52
N LYS A 580 12.39 -6.56 -24.52
CA LYS A 580 12.83 -6.75 -25.92
C LYS A 580 12.09 -5.81 -26.86
N GLN A 581 12.74 -5.48 -27.97
CA GLN A 581 12.14 -4.69 -29.05
C GLN A 581 11.44 -5.60 -30.06
N VAL A 582 10.22 -5.23 -30.43
CA VAL A 582 9.40 -5.94 -31.42
C VAL A 582 8.77 -4.91 -32.35
N GLY A 583 8.75 -5.21 -33.65
CA GLY A 583 8.05 -4.42 -34.65
C GLY A 583 6.62 -4.91 -34.85
N LEU A 584 5.66 -4.01 -34.88
CA LEU A 584 4.25 -4.29 -35.17
C LEU A 584 3.93 -3.71 -36.55
N ALA A 585 3.73 -4.57 -37.54
CA ALA A 585 3.28 -4.14 -38.86
C ALA A 585 1.77 -3.84 -38.82
N VAL A 586 1.40 -2.62 -39.22
CA VAL A 586 0.03 -2.09 -39.16
C VAL A 586 -0.35 -1.38 -40.47
N ASP A 587 -1.65 -1.17 -40.71
CA ASP A 587 -2.13 -0.57 -41.97
C ASP A 587 -1.69 0.89 -42.11
N ALA A 588 -1.79 1.65 -41.02
CA ALA A 588 -1.35 3.04 -40.92
C ALA A 588 -1.32 3.48 -39.45
N VAL A 589 -0.41 4.39 -39.08
CA VAL A 589 -0.53 5.15 -37.83
C VAL A 589 -1.44 6.36 -38.05
N SER A 590 -2.29 6.65 -37.08
CA SER A 590 -3.22 7.79 -37.10
C SER A 590 -2.63 8.98 -36.34
N GLU A 591 -2.83 9.04 -35.02
CA GLU A 591 -2.44 10.20 -34.20
C GLU A 591 -2.17 9.80 -32.74
N VAL A 592 -1.68 10.76 -31.94
CA VAL A 592 -1.50 10.58 -30.49
C VAL A 592 -2.62 11.28 -29.75
N ILE A 593 -3.44 10.52 -29.01
CA ILE A 593 -4.59 11.02 -28.26
C ILE A 593 -4.38 10.81 -26.77
N SER A 594 -4.92 11.72 -25.97
CA SER A 594 -4.98 11.56 -24.51
C SER A 594 -6.39 11.15 -24.13
N PHE A 595 -6.54 10.01 -23.46
CA PHE A 595 -7.81 9.54 -22.91
C PHE A 595 -7.81 9.71 -21.41
N LYS A 596 -8.90 10.23 -20.87
CA LYS A 596 -9.20 10.16 -19.43
C LYS A 596 -9.92 8.85 -19.12
N SER A 597 -9.90 8.42 -17.87
CA SER A 597 -10.68 7.25 -17.41
C SER A 597 -12.16 7.31 -17.81
N ALA A 598 -12.78 8.49 -17.81
CA ALA A 598 -14.17 8.69 -18.22
C ALA A 598 -14.42 8.47 -19.73
N ASP A 599 -13.38 8.52 -20.55
CA ASP A 599 -13.45 8.29 -22.00
C ASP A 599 -13.30 6.79 -22.33
N ILE A 600 -12.99 5.95 -21.34
CA ILE A 600 -12.67 4.53 -21.53
C ILE A 600 -13.75 3.68 -20.87
N ASP A 601 -14.40 2.83 -21.67
CA ASP A 601 -15.31 1.80 -21.19
C ASP A 601 -14.59 0.45 -21.07
N ASP A 602 -15.15 -0.45 -20.26
CA ASP A 602 -14.73 -1.85 -20.22
C ASP A 602 -14.84 -2.52 -21.62
N PRO A 603 -13.96 -3.50 -21.92
CA PRO A 603 -14.15 -4.36 -23.09
C PRO A 603 -15.51 -5.07 -23.05
N PRO A 604 -16.22 -5.20 -24.17
CA PRO A 604 -17.52 -5.86 -24.20
C PRO A 604 -17.40 -7.33 -23.79
N ARG A 605 -18.18 -7.75 -22.80
CA ARG A 605 -18.25 -9.16 -22.33
C ARG A 605 -18.98 -10.02 -23.36
N LEU A 606 -18.24 -10.60 -24.30
CA LEU A 606 -18.79 -11.40 -25.41
C LEU A 606 -18.69 -12.92 -25.12
N GLY A 607 -19.42 -13.42 -24.12
CA GLY A 607 -19.59 -14.86 -23.86
C GLY A 607 -18.28 -15.66 -23.66
N ALA A 608 -18.39 -16.98 -23.46
CA ALA A 608 -17.23 -17.85 -23.19
C ALA A 608 -16.35 -18.18 -24.42
N ALA A 609 -16.65 -17.61 -25.59
CA ALA A 609 -16.07 -18.02 -26.87
C ALA A 609 -15.11 -17.00 -27.50
N ILE A 610 -15.01 -15.78 -26.95
CA ILE A 610 -14.13 -14.72 -27.47
C ILE A 610 -13.20 -14.29 -26.34
N ASP A 611 -11.91 -14.57 -26.48
CA ASP A 611 -10.89 -14.14 -25.53
C ASP A 611 -10.55 -12.66 -25.78
N THR A 612 -11.01 -11.80 -24.87
CA THR A 612 -10.78 -10.35 -24.89
C THR A 612 -9.64 -9.92 -23.96
N ASN A 613 -8.82 -10.85 -23.45
CA ASN A 613 -7.85 -10.57 -22.39
C ASN A 613 -6.71 -9.63 -22.80
N TYR A 614 -6.52 -9.41 -24.11
CA TYR A 614 -5.53 -8.48 -24.67
C TYR A 614 -6.07 -7.06 -24.88
N ILE A 615 -7.36 -6.82 -24.65
CA ILE A 615 -7.98 -5.50 -24.74
C ILE A 615 -7.94 -4.85 -23.35
N LEU A 616 -7.33 -3.67 -23.26
CA LEU A 616 -7.36 -2.85 -22.05
C LEU A 616 -8.76 -2.25 -21.86
N GLY A 617 -9.28 -1.59 -22.89
CA GLY A 617 -10.58 -0.91 -22.83
C GLY A 617 -11.00 -0.35 -24.18
N MET A 618 -12.22 0.18 -24.23
CA MET A 618 -12.82 0.81 -25.40
C MET A 618 -12.83 2.33 -25.20
N ALA A 619 -11.91 3.03 -25.83
CA ALA A 619 -11.79 4.48 -25.72
C ALA A 619 -12.72 5.19 -26.72
N LYS A 620 -13.58 6.07 -26.22
CA LYS A 620 -14.51 6.87 -27.02
C LYS A 620 -13.89 8.21 -27.36
N THR A 621 -14.10 8.63 -28.60
CA THR A 621 -13.91 9.99 -29.09
C THR A 621 -15.22 10.46 -29.71
N ASP A 622 -15.37 11.77 -29.95
CA ASP A 622 -16.61 12.34 -30.51
C ASP A 622 -17.03 11.67 -31.84
N ASP A 623 -16.05 11.19 -32.61
CA ASP A 623 -16.26 10.66 -33.97
C ASP A 623 -16.11 9.14 -34.11
N SER A 624 -15.47 8.44 -33.15
CA SER A 624 -15.22 6.98 -33.25
C SER A 624 -14.87 6.32 -31.90
N VAL A 625 -14.91 4.97 -31.88
CA VAL A 625 -14.44 4.14 -30.76
C VAL A 625 -13.13 3.45 -31.14
N LYS A 626 -12.17 3.47 -30.22
CA LYS A 626 -10.80 2.96 -30.37
C LYS A 626 -10.56 1.82 -29.38
N ILE A 627 -9.96 0.73 -29.84
CA ILE A 627 -9.67 -0.45 -29.02
C ILE A 627 -8.28 -0.30 -28.41
N LEU A 628 -8.17 -0.10 -27.09
CA LEU A 628 -6.88 0.02 -26.41
C LEU A 628 -6.31 -1.38 -26.16
N LEU A 629 -5.06 -1.62 -26.56
CA LEU A 629 -4.41 -2.94 -26.49
C LEU A 629 -3.39 -3.04 -25.35
N ASP A 630 -3.43 -4.13 -24.61
CA ASP A 630 -2.31 -4.60 -23.78
C ASP A 630 -1.34 -5.31 -24.70
N ILE A 631 -0.27 -4.62 -25.09
CA ILE A 631 0.65 -5.15 -26.10
C ILE A 631 1.42 -6.40 -25.62
N ASP A 632 1.69 -6.51 -24.31
CA ASP A 632 2.39 -7.67 -23.76
C ASP A 632 1.50 -8.93 -23.85
N ARG A 633 0.18 -8.77 -23.75
CA ARG A 633 -0.78 -9.85 -23.96
C ARG A 633 -1.11 -10.07 -25.43
N ALA A 634 -1.33 -9.01 -26.20
CA ALA A 634 -1.70 -9.10 -27.62
C ALA A 634 -0.65 -9.82 -28.47
N ILE A 635 0.63 -9.70 -28.11
CA ILE A 635 1.72 -10.41 -28.77
C ILE A 635 1.78 -11.90 -28.38
N ASN A 636 1.39 -12.24 -27.15
CA ASN A 636 1.35 -13.62 -26.66
C ASN A 636 0.02 -14.34 -26.95
N TYR A 637 -0.98 -13.63 -27.46
CA TYR A 637 -2.33 -14.10 -27.74
C TYR A 637 -2.41 -15.26 -28.74
#